data_AF-A0A2G5J4A0-F1
#
_entry.id   AF-A0A2G5J4A0-F1
#
_cell.length_a   1.000
_cell.length_b   1.000
_cell.length_c   1.000
_cell.angle_alpha   90.00
_cell.angle_beta   90.00
_cell.angle_gamma   90.00
#
_symmetry.space_group_name_H-M   'P 1'
#
loop_
_entity.id
_entity.type
_entity.pdbx_description
1 polymer ?
#
loop_
_entity_poly.entity_id
_entity_poly.type
_entity_poly.pdbx_seq_one_letter_code
_entity_poly.pdbx_strand_id
1 'polypeptide(L)'
;MAAAKPNSAPRLPRSRWEYCLAWADLLMARRIERLRTDGTRLTEAETAAFHGDDRPLIVVLIAAALHERMDHFALPDDELHLVPLGAPGEEGVTGTLHRHPYQALENTPGPAGPGHAEVHRLLDAARSDHPDERGLWDRIRCAARETVVDVATFAGSRHDGRRHPLAQGSGTYWERGVMMADVLFGEQHRRQAAHLAAVFGEED
;
A
#
# COMPACT_ATOMS: atom_id res chain seq x y z
N MET A 1 6.52 10.01 -42.39
CA MET A 1 5.35 10.16 -41.49
C MET A 1 5.79 9.74 -40.11
N ALA A 2 5.96 10.69 -39.18
CA ALA A 2 6.40 10.38 -37.81
C ALA A 2 5.18 9.96 -36.98
N ALA A 3 5.23 8.78 -36.37
CA ALA A 3 4.22 8.33 -35.43
C ALA A 3 4.32 9.17 -34.14
N ALA A 4 3.26 9.90 -33.82
CA ALA A 4 3.13 10.60 -32.55
C ALA A 4 3.12 9.57 -31.41
N LYS A 5 4.09 9.68 -30.49
CA LYS A 5 4.06 8.94 -29.23
C LYS A 5 2.80 9.32 -28.46
N PRO A 6 2.00 8.37 -27.93
CA PRO A 6 0.90 8.72 -27.06
C PRO A 6 1.46 9.26 -25.75
N ASN A 7 1.27 10.56 -25.54
CA ASN A 7 1.49 11.23 -24.26
C ASN A 7 0.53 10.61 -23.24
N SER A 8 1.02 9.62 -22.49
CA SER A 8 0.24 8.91 -21.47
C SER A 8 0.32 9.74 -20.18
N ALA A 9 -0.45 10.83 -20.14
CA ALA A 9 -0.71 11.50 -18.87
C ALA A 9 -1.29 10.45 -17.89
N PRO A 10 -0.85 10.44 -16.61
CA PRO A 10 -1.36 9.49 -15.63
C PRO A 10 -2.88 9.63 -15.55
N ARG A 11 -3.59 8.55 -15.91
CA ARG A 11 -5.05 8.49 -15.75
C ARG A 11 -5.35 8.50 -14.25
N LEU A 12 -6.23 9.42 -13.84
CA LEU A 12 -6.79 9.39 -12.50
C LEU A 12 -7.55 8.07 -12.30
N PRO A 13 -7.43 7.42 -11.11
CA PRO A 13 -8.23 6.27 -10.76
C PRO A 13 -9.73 6.56 -10.93
N ARG A 14 -10.45 5.59 -11.49
CA ARG A 14 -11.86 5.69 -11.87
C ARG A 14 -12.78 4.91 -10.95
N SER A 15 -12.22 4.13 -10.04
CA SER A 15 -12.95 3.32 -9.07
C SER A 15 -12.22 3.25 -7.74
N ARG A 16 -12.94 2.91 -6.67
CA ARG A 16 -12.37 2.62 -5.34
C ARG A 16 -11.25 1.58 -5.40
N TRP A 17 -11.44 0.54 -6.21
CA TRP A 17 -10.42 -0.50 -6.40
C TRP A 17 -9.15 0.04 -7.06
N GLU A 18 -9.28 0.88 -8.09
CA GLU A 18 -8.12 1.52 -8.72
C GLU A 18 -7.37 2.46 -7.75
N TYR A 19 -8.09 3.14 -6.85
CA TYR A 19 -7.45 3.89 -5.76
C TYR A 19 -6.66 2.97 -4.82
N CYS A 20 -7.25 1.83 -4.42
CA CYS A 20 -6.58 0.85 -3.55
C CYS A 20 -5.29 0.33 -4.20
N LEU A 21 -5.32 -0.01 -5.50
CA LEU A 21 -4.15 -0.45 -6.24
C LEU A 21 -3.08 0.65 -6.34
N ALA A 22 -3.45 1.87 -6.68
CA ALA A 22 -2.52 3.00 -6.78
C ALA A 22 -1.86 3.32 -5.43
N TRP A 23 -2.63 3.26 -4.34
CA TRP A 23 -2.11 3.48 -2.99
C TRP A 23 -1.26 2.31 -2.50
N ALA A 24 -1.63 1.07 -2.79
CA ALA A 24 -0.81 -0.09 -2.49
C ALA A 24 0.55 -0.02 -3.21
N ASP A 25 0.58 0.39 -4.48
CA ASP A 25 1.84 0.60 -5.21
C ASP A 25 2.66 1.74 -4.61
N LEU A 26 2.01 2.84 -4.18
CA LEU A 26 2.69 3.92 -3.45
C LEU A 26 3.31 3.41 -2.14
N LEU A 27 2.59 2.63 -1.34
CA LEU A 27 3.12 2.05 -0.10
C LEU A 27 4.34 1.15 -0.40
N MET A 28 4.26 0.34 -1.45
CA MET A 28 5.38 -0.49 -1.91
C MET A 28 6.59 0.34 -2.32
N ALA A 29 6.38 1.41 -3.12
CA ALA A 29 7.44 2.31 -3.53
C ALA A 29 8.11 3.00 -2.34
N ARG A 30 7.33 3.40 -1.32
CA ARG A 30 7.82 4.04 -0.09
C ARG A 30 8.68 3.10 0.74
N ARG A 31 8.29 1.82 0.87
CA ARG A 31 9.14 0.81 1.53
C ARG A 31 10.46 0.64 0.79
N ILE A 32 10.42 0.50 -0.54
CA ILE A 32 11.63 0.31 -1.36
C ILE A 32 12.57 1.52 -1.25
N GLU A 33 12.03 2.74 -1.34
CA GLU A 33 12.80 3.97 -1.17
C GLU A 33 13.49 3.98 0.19
N ARG A 34 12.76 3.69 1.26
CA ARG A 34 13.31 3.70 2.60
C ARG A 34 14.41 2.66 2.81
N LEU A 35 14.21 1.42 2.36
CA LEU A 35 15.24 0.38 2.49
C LEU A 35 16.54 0.76 1.76
N ARG A 36 16.44 1.49 0.65
CA ARG A 36 17.61 2.05 -0.05
C ARG A 36 18.28 3.17 0.73
N THR A 37 17.51 4.09 1.31
CA THR A 37 18.04 5.21 2.11
C THR A 37 18.71 4.73 3.41
N ASP A 38 18.13 3.73 4.07
CA ASP A 38 18.64 3.17 5.32
C ASP A 38 19.90 2.30 5.10
N GLY A 39 20.38 2.15 3.85
CA GLY A 39 21.58 1.38 3.50
C GLY A 39 21.46 -0.11 3.83
N THR A 40 20.25 -0.60 4.08
CA THR A 40 20.00 -1.97 4.49
C THR A 40 20.17 -2.88 3.28
N ARG A 41 21.03 -3.90 3.40
CA ARG A 41 21.17 -4.91 2.35
C ARG A 41 19.90 -5.73 2.28
N LEU A 42 19.23 -5.69 1.13
CA LEU A 42 18.05 -6.50 0.87
C LEU A 42 18.36 -7.99 1.01
N THR A 43 17.48 -8.70 1.71
CA THR A 43 17.47 -10.16 1.70
C THR A 43 17.04 -10.70 0.33
N GLU A 44 17.26 -11.99 0.07
CA GLU A 44 16.78 -12.63 -1.16
C GLU A 44 15.25 -12.58 -1.27
N ALA A 45 14.55 -12.76 -0.14
CA ALA A 45 13.10 -12.65 -0.06
C ALA A 45 12.61 -11.23 -0.40
N GLU A 46 13.29 -10.19 0.10
CA GLU A 46 12.98 -8.80 -0.23
C GLU A 46 13.31 -8.46 -1.68
N THR A 47 14.42 -9.01 -2.21
CA THR A 47 14.79 -8.84 -3.61
C THR A 47 13.73 -9.45 -4.52
N ALA A 48 13.27 -10.66 -4.23
CA ALA A 48 12.17 -11.31 -4.96
C ALA A 48 10.87 -10.51 -4.86
N ALA A 49 10.54 -10.00 -3.67
CA ALA A 49 9.36 -9.17 -3.45
C ALA A 49 9.38 -7.83 -4.20
N PHE A 50 10.55 -7.21 -4.41
CA PHE A 50 10.68 -5.88 -5.00
C PHE A 50 10.97 -5.88 -6.50
N HIS A 51 11.65 -6.91 -6.99
CA HIS A 51 12.17 -6.97 -8.35
C HIS A 51 11.69 -8.20 -9.15
N GLY A 52 10.98 -9.13 -8.51
CA GLY A 52 10.43 -10.32 -9.16
C GLY A 52 8.93 -10.24 -9.44
N ASP A 53 8.39 -11.38 -9.88
CA ASP A 53 6.97 -11.58 -10.23
C ASP A 53 6.01 -11.50 -9.02
N ASP A 54 6.56 -11.34 -7.82
CA ASP A 54 5.82 -11.27 -6.56
C ASP A 54 5.26 -9.86 -6.28
N ARG A 55 5.88 -8.79 -6.82
CA ARG A 55 5.45 -7.41 -6.55
C ARG A 55 3.97 -7.16 -6.87
N PRO A 56 3.43 -7.55 -8.04
CA PRO A 56 2.02 -7.36 -8.34
C PRO A 56 1.10 -8.06 -7.34
N LEU A 57 1.49 -9.26 -6.88
CA LEU A 57 0.73 -10.02 -5.89
C LEU A 57 0.71 -9.32 -4.52
N ILE A 58 1.85 -8.77 -4.09
CA ILE A 58 1.94 -7.97 -2.86
C ILE A 58 1.04 -6.74 -2.94
N VAL A 59 1.11 -6.01 -4.05
CA VAL A 59 0.28 -4.81 -4.28
C VAL A 59 -1.21 -5.16 -4.22
N VAL A 60 -1.63 -6.24 -4.87
CA VAL A 60 -3.03 -6.70 -4.86
C VAL A 60 -3.49 -7.07 -3.45
N LEU A 61 -2.66 -7.77 -2.67
CA LEU A 61 -3.05 -8.14 -1.30
C LEU A 61 -3.16 -6.91 -0.37
N ILE A 62 -2.27 -5.93 -0.52
CA ILE A 62 -2.37 -4.64 0.20
C ILE A 62 -3.64 -3.89 -0.24
N ALA A 63 -3.93 -3.86 -1.55
CA ALA A 63 -5.11 -3.21 -2.10
C ALA A 63 -6.41 -3.86 -1.59
N ALA A 64 -6.46 -5.19 -1.51
CA ALA A 64 -7.58 -5.92 -0.93
C ALA A 64 -7.83 -5.53 0.53
N ALA A 65 -6.77 -5.44 1.34
CA ALA A 65 -6.89 -5.02 2.74
C ALA A 65 -7.31 -3.54 2.88
N LEU A 66 -6.83 -2.66 2.00
CA LEU A 66 -7.31 -1.26 1.92
C LEU A 66 -8.81 -1.21 1.60
N HIS A 67 -9.24 -1.95 0.59
CA HIS A 67 -10.63 -2.02 0.16
C HIS A 67 -11.53 -2.53 1.28
N GLU A 68 -11.14 -3.63 1.93
CA GLU A 68 -11.90 -4.19 3.06
C GLU A 68 -12.08 -3.16 4.18
N ARG A 69 -11.03 -2.39 4.51
CA ARG A 69 -11.12 -1.35 5.54
C ARG A 69 -12.00 -0.18 5.11
N MET A 70 -11.92 0.25 3.85
CA MET A 70 -12.82 1.30 3.33
C MET A 70 -14.28 0.90 3.45
N ASP A 71 -14.60 -0.35 3.09
CA ASP A 71 -15.95 -0.88 3.20
C ASP A 71 -16.38 -1.06 4.67
N HIS A 72 -15.50 -1.58 5.52
CA HIS A 72 -15.76 -1.76 6.96
C HIS A 72 -16.11 -0.43 7.65
N PHE A 73 -15.42 0.65 7.30
CA PHE A 73 -15.69 1.99 7.82
C PHE A 73 -16.74 2.77 7.03
N ALA A 74 -17.31 2.16 5.97
CA ALA A 74 -18.27 2.78 5.07
C ALA A 74 -17.80 4.15 4.55
N LEU A 75 -16.52 4.26 4.15
CA LEU A 75 -15.95 5.52 3.70
C LEU A 75 -16.57 5.96 2.36
N PRO A 76 -17.07 7.21 2.25
CA PRO A 76 -17.49 7.75 0.97
C PRO A 76 -16.29 8.01 0.05
N ASP A 77 -16.55 8.15 -1.26
CA ASP A 77 -15.49 8.20 -2.27
C ASP A 77 -14.57 9.43 -2.15
N ASP A 78 -15.04 10.52 -1.55
CA ASP A 78 -14.25 11.72 -1.25
C ASP A 78 -13.38 11.60 0.02
N GLU A 79 -13.69 10.63 0.89
CA GLU A 79 -12.96 10.39 2.15
C GLU A 79 -12.11 9.11 2.15
N LEU A 80 -11.94 8.44 1.01
CA LEU A 80 -11.17 7.18 0.95
C LEU A 80 -9.75 7.31 1.54
N HIS A 81 -9.15 8.49 1.46
CA HIS A 81 -7.82 8.80 2.00
C HIS A 81 -7.76 8.70 3.53
N LEU A 82 -8.89 8.69 4.22
CA LEU A 82 -9.00 8.52 5.67
C LEU A 82 -9.02 7.05 6.10
N VAL A 83 -8.75 6.10 5.18
CA VAL A 83 -8.59 4.68 5.53
C VAL A 83 -7.41 4.50 6.51
N PRO A 84 -7.62 3.80 7.65
CA PRO A 84 -6.55 3.57 8.63
C PRO A 84 -5.56 2.54 8.15
N LEU A 85 -4.27 2.92 8.05
CA LEU A 85 -3.19 1.97 7.83
C LEU A 85 -2.88 1.21 9.12
N GLY A 86 -2.76 1.94 10.24
CA GLY A 86 -2.64 1.36 11.58
C GLY A 86 -3.57 2.08 12.54
N ALA A 87 -4.27 1.33 13.38
CA ALA A 87 -5.19 1.87 14.36
C ALA A 87 -5.20 1.02 15.64
N PRO A 88 -5.58 1.60 16.80
CA PRO A 88 -5.76 0.84 18.03
C PRO A 88 -6.72 -0.34 17.82
N GLY A 89 -6.53 -1.42 18.56
CA GLY A 89 -7.37 -2.63 18.42
C GLY A 89 -7.15 -3.40 17.10
N GLU A 90 -6.08 -3.10 16.38
CA GLU A 90 -5.79 -3.68 15.06
C GLU A 90 -6.91 -3.41 14.04
N GLU A 91 -7.55 -2.25 14.14
CA GLU A 91 -8.66 -1.85 13.24
C GLU A 91 -8.18 -1.29 11.89
N GLY A 92 -6.86 -1.18 11.68
CA GLY A 92 -6.26 -0.72 10.44
C GLY A 92 -5.99 -1.83 9.42
N VAL A 93 -5.44 -1.43 8.27
CA VAL A 93 -4.95 -2.34 7.22
C VAL A 93 -3.91 -3.32 7.77
N THR A 94 -3.02 -2.89 8.68
CA THR A 94 -2.05 -3.79 9.33
C THR A 94 -2.73 -4.94 10.07
N GLY A 95 -3.83 -4.67 10.78
CA GLY A 95 -4.61 -5.68 11.48
C GLY A 95 -5.36 -6.61 10.54
N THR A 96 -5.86 -6.07 9.41
CA THR A 96 -6.48 -6.87 8.34
C THR A 96 -5.49 -7.87 7.75
N LEU A 97 -4.29 -7.40 7.38
CA LEU A 97 -3.23 -8.25 6.85
C LEU A 97 -2.70 -9.25 7.89
N HIS A 98 -2.80 -8.93 9.18
CA HIS A 98 -2.40 -9.84 10.25
C HIS A 98 -3.41 -10.97 10.46
N ARG A 99 -4.70 -10.64 10.56
CA ARG A 99 -5.75 -11.59 11.00
C ARG A 99 -6.55 -12.21 9.87
N HIS A 100 -6.86 -11.42 8.84
CA HIS A 100 -7.84 -11.77 7.81
C HIS A 100 -7.38 -11.49 6.36
N PRO A 101 -6.10 -11.71 5.97
CA PRO A 101 -5.62 -11.35 4.63
C PRO A 101 -6.33 -12.12 3.50
N TYR A 102 -6.71 -13.38 3.77
CA TYR A 102 -7.44 -14.20 2.81
C TYR A 102 -8.88 -13.71 2.60
N GLN A 103 -9.57 -13.36 3.69
CA GLN A 103 -10.93 -12.84 3.61
C GLN A 103 -10.99 -11.48 2.89
N ALA A 104 -10.00 -10.62 3.10
CA ALA A 104 -9.85 -9.37 2.35
C ALA A 104 -9.77 -9.63 0.86
N LEU A 105 -8.99 -10.64 0.47
CA LEU A 105 -8.83 -11.03 -0.91
C LEU A 105 -10.10 -11.63 -1.52
N GLU A 106 -10.84 -12.47 -0.77
CA GLU A 106 -12.13 -13.01 -1.22
C GLU A 106 -13.19 -11.94 -1.43
N ASN A 107 -13.17 -10.88 -0.61
CA ASN A 107 -14.14 -9.78 -0.68
C ASN A 107 -13.78 -8.72 -1.74
N THR A 108 -12.70 -8.91 -2.49
CA THR A 108 -12.31 -7.99 -3.56
C THR A 108 -13.42 -7.92 -4.62
N PRO A 109 -13.86 -6.73 -5.06
CA PRO A 109 -14.94 -6.61 -6.03
C PRO A 109 -14.60 -7.28 -7.39
N GLY A 110 -15.57 -7.98 -8.00
CA GLY A 110 -15.49 -8.51 -9.37
C GLY A 110 -16.57 -7.91 -10.28
N PRO A 111 -16.36 -7.78 -11.63
CA PRO A 111 -15.44 -8.55 -12.48
C PRO A 111 -14.51 -7.71 -13.44
N ALA A 112 -13.49 -8.37 -14.01
CA ALA A 112 -12.59 -7.92 -15.10
C ALA A 112 -12.00 -6.50 -14.99
N GLY A 113 -11.10 -6.32 -14.02
CA GLY A 113 -10.33 -5.08 -13.84
C GLY A 113 -8.84 -5.35 -13.57
N PRO A 114 -8.05 -4.29 -13.40
CA PRO A 114 -6.64 -4.40 -13.00
C PRO A 114 -6.51 -5.25 -11.71
N GLY A 115 -5.51 -6.13 -11.66
CA GLY A 115 -5.23 -6.96 -10.47
C GLY A 115 -6.05 -8.26 -10.39
N HIS A 116 -6.97 -8.54 -11.32
CA HIS A 116 -7.86 -9.69 -11.22
C HIS A 116 -7.15 -11.04 -11.37
N ALA A 117 -6.17 -11.14 -12.27
CA ALA A 117 -5.37 -12.36 -12.44
C ALA A 117 -4.55 -12.66 -11.17
N GLU A 118 -4.03 -11.60 -10.55
CA GLU A 118 -3.28 -11.65 -9.30
C GLU A 118 -4.16 -12.08 -8.12
N VAL A 119 -5.39 -11.56 -8.03
CA VAL A 119 -6.39 -12.01 -7.04
C VAL A 119 -6.64 -13.51 -7.18
N HIS A 120 -6.92 -13.98 -8.40
CA HIS A 120 -7.16 -15.42 -8.64
C HIS A 120 -5.96 -16.26 -8.27
N ARG A 121 -4.76 -15.88 -8.72
CA ARG A 121 -3.52 -16.59 -8.40
C ARG A 121 -3.29 -16.68 -6.89
N LEU A 122 -3.56 -15.62 -6.15
CA LEU A 122 -3.40 -15.63 -4.69
C LEU A 122 -4.47 -16.46 -3.97
N LEU A 123 -5.72 -16.43 -4.44
CA LEU A 123 -6.78 -17.28 -3.89
C LEU A 123 -6.48 -18.77 -4.12
N ASP A 124 -5.99 -19.12 -5.31
CA ASP A 124 -5.58 -20.49 -5.64
C ASP A 124 -4.38 -20.90 -4.77
N ALA A 125 -3.37 -20.03 -4.64
CA ALA A 125 -2.21 -20.29 -3.81
C ALA A 125 -2.58 -20.51 -2.32
N ALA A 126 -3.48 -19.69 -1.79
CA ALA A 126 -3.93 -19.77 -0.40
C ALA A 126 -4.74 -21.05 -0.08
N ARG A 127 -5.42 -21.62 -1.09
CA ARG A 127 -6.21 -22.85 -0.96
C ARG A 127 -5.43 -24.11 -1.30
N SER A 128 -4.24 -23.97 -1.90
CA SER A 128 -3.47 -25.09 -2.44
C SER A 128 -2.79 -25.92 -1.34
N ASP A 129 -2.81 -27.24 -1.53
CA ASP A 129 -2.02 -28.17 -0.72
C ASP A 129 -0.58 -28.36 -1.25
N HIS A 130 -0.24 -27.71 -2.37
CA HIS A 130 1.10 -27.79 -2.94
C HIS A 130 2.10 -26.95 -2.11
N PRO A 131 3.25 -27.51 -1.69
CA PRO A 131 4.24 -26.79 -0.87
C PRO A 131 4.66 -25.44 -1.46
N ASP A 132 4.88 -25.36 -2.77
CA ASP A 132 5.35 -24.13 -3.42
C ASP A 132 4.28 -23.03 -3.42
N GLU A 133 3.01 -23.41 -3.60
CA GLU A 133 1.89 -22.46 -3.60
C GLU A 133 1.61 -21.93 -2.19
N ARG A 134 1.71 -22.79 -1.17
CA ARG A 134 1.68 -22.33 0.23
C ARG A 134 2.86 -21.40 0.54
N GLY A 135 4.05 -21.76 0.05
CA GLY A 135 5.24 -20.93 0.20
C GLY A 135 5.12 -19.58 -0.50
N LEU A 136 4.45 -19.53 -1.66
CA LEU A 136 4.08 -18.29 -2.34
C LEU A 136 3.14 -17.47 -1.45
N TRP A 137 2.01 -18.04 -1.03
CA TRP A 137 1.02 -17.35 -0.20
C TRP A 137 1.65 -16.73 1.06
N ASP A 138 2.41 -17.52 1.82
CA ASP A 138 3.04 -17.04 3.06
C ASP A 138 4.05 -15.92 2.81
N ARG A 139 4.85 -16.04 1.74
CA ARG A 139 5.81 -15.00 1.36
C ARG A 139 5.12 -13.69 0.99
N ILE A 140 4.06 -13.74 0.18
CA ILE A 140 3.29 -12.55 -0.21
C ILE A 140 2.59 -11.93 0.99
N ARG A 141 1.97 -12.74 1.86
CA ARG A 141 1.31 -12.29 3.08
C ARG A 141 2.28 -11.58 4.04
N CYS A 142 3.44 -12.16 4.28
CA CYS A 142 4.47 -11.56 5.12
C CYS A 142 4.98 -10.25 4.53
N ALA A 143 5.33 -10.24 3.24
CA ALA A 143 5.82 -9.05 2.56
C ALA A 143 4.78 -7.92 2.57
N ALA A 144 3.51 -8.20 2.25
CA ALA A 144 2.42 -7.22 2.30
C ALA A 144 2.27 -6.59 3.69
N ARG A 145 2.22 -7.44 4.73
CA ARG A 145 2.10 -6.98 6.12
C ARG A 145 3.25 -6.07 6.52
N GLU A 146 4.48 -6.53 6.29
CA GLU A 146 5.67 -5.76 6.61
C GLU A 146 5.72 -4.43 5.86
N THR A 147 5.26 -4.39 4.60
CA THR A 147 5.24 -3.14 3.82
C THR A 147 4.34 -2.11 4.47
N VAL A 148 3.14 -2.49 4.86
CA VAL A 148 2.21 -1.55 5.49
C VAL A 148 2.68 -1.15 6.89
N VAL A 149 3.21 -2.09 7.69
CA VAL A 149 3.76 -1.79 9.03
C VAL A 149 4.92 -0.81 8.94
N ASP A 150 5.85 -1.06 8.01
CA ASP A 150 7.02 -0.22 7.80
C ASP A 150 6.62 1.20 7.40
N VAL A 151 5.76 1.33 6.39
CA VAL A 151 5.30 2.65 5.94
C VAL A 151 4.47 3.36 7.02
N ALA A 152 3.58 2.67 7.73
CA ALA A 152 2.79 3.27 8.81
C ALA A 152 3.67 3.77 9.96
N THR A 153 4.79 3.10 10.23
CA THR A 153 5.73 3.53 11.27
C THR A 153 6.41 4.86 10.92
N PHE A 154 6.67 5.10 9.62
CA PHE A 154 7.43 6.24 9.12
C PHE A 154 6.59 7.20 8.27
N ALA A 155 5.26 7.13 8.37
CA ALA A 155 4.38 8.15 7.83
C ALA A 155 4.68 9.47 8.55
N GLY A 156 5.61 10.25 7.96
CA GLY A 156 6.38 11.26 8.69
C GLY A 156 5.54 12.41 9.21
N SER A 157 4.72 13.02 8.33
CA SER A 157 3.90 14.18 8.65
C SER A 157 2.45 13.78 8.88
N ARG A 158 1.89 14.26 9.99
CA ARG A 158 0.48 14.04 10.31
C ARG A 158 -0.38 14.97 9.48
N HIS A 159 -1.42 14.41 8.87
CA HIS A 159 -2.54 15.21 8.38
C HIS A 159 -3.44 15.63 9.56
N ASP A 160 -4.04 16.81 9.48
CA ASP A 160 -4.91 17.41 10.51
C ASP A 160 -6.38 16.91 10.43
N GLY A 161 -6.59 15.67 9.95
CA GLY A 161 -7.92 15.11 9.71
C GLY A 161 -8.44 14.19 10.82
N ARG A 162 -9.59 13.57 10.52
CA ARG A 162 -10.28 12.63 11.42
C ARG A 162 -9.38 11.43 11.76
N ARG A 163 -9.38 11.05 13.03
CA ARG A 163 -8.62 9.90 13.56
C ARG A 163 -9.53 8.86 14.18
N HIS A 164 -8.94 7.69 14.42
CA HIS A 164 -9.54 6.70 15.30
C HIS A 164 -9.78 7.34 16.70
N PRO A 165 -10.94 7.13 17.34
CA PRO A 165 -11.28 7.79 18.62
C PRO A 165 -10.31 7.49 19.76
N LEU A 166 -9.67 6.32 19.74
CA LEU A 166 -8.67 5.90 20.75
C LEU A 166 -7.23 6.27 20.36
N ALA A 167 -7.02 7.05 19.29
CA ALA A 167 -5.69 7.41 18.84
C ALA A 167 -4.97 8.33 19.83
N GLN A 168 -3.67 8.10 20.04
CA GLN A 168 -2.82 8.84 20.97
C GLN A 168 -1.62 9.44 20.26
N GLY A 169 -1.34 10.71 20.57
CA GLY A 169 -0.35 11.51 19.84
C GLY A 169 1.13 11.09 20.02
N SER A 170 1.50 10.35 21.06
CA SER A 170 2.91 9.99 21.34
C SER A 170 3.20 8.49 21.26
N GLY A 171 2.29 7.71 20.67
CA GLY A 171 2.44 6.27 20.57
C GLY A 171 3.23 5.80 19.34
N THR A 172 3.34 4.48 19.27
CA THR A 172 3.64 3.70 18.08
C THR A 172 2.61 3.91 16.96
N TYR A 173 2.85 3.37 15.76
CA TYR A 173 1.96 3.62 14.61
C TYR A 173 0.50 3.16 14.83
N TRP A 174 0.27 2.06 15.55
CA TRP A 174 -1.07 1.56 15.86
C TRP A 174 -1.77 2.48 16.85
N GLU A 175 -1.10 2.86 17.95
CA GLU A 175 -1.64 3.82 18.93
C GLU A 175 -1.94 5.18 18.30
N ARG A 176 -1.14 5.63 17.32
CA ARG A 176 -1.33 6.93 16.67
C ARG A 176 -2.51 7.01 15.71
N GLY A 177 -3.08 5.89 15.28
CA GLY A 177 -4.14 5.92 14.26
C GLY A 177 -3.65 6.49 12.93
N VAL A 178 -2.55 5.95 12.39
CA VAL A 178 -1.97 6.37 11.11
C VAL A 178 -2.93 6.06 9.96
N MET A 179 -3.19 7.06 9.12
CA MET A 179 -4.11 6.98 7.98
C MET A 179 -3.35 7.05 6.66
N MET A 180 -3.98 6.63 5.57
CA MET A 180 -3.41 6.80 4.22
C MET A 180 -3.13 8.28 3.89
N ALA A 181 -3.94 9.19 4.41
CA ALA A 181 -3.76 10.63 4.30
C ALA A 181 -2.39 11.12 4.82
N ASP A 182 -1.84 10.50 5.87
CA ASP A 182 -0.48 10.85 6.36
C ASP A 182 0.59 10.53 5.33
N VAL A 183 0.43 9.39 4.65
CA VAL A 183 1.35 8.95 3.60
C VAL A 183 1.25 9.88 2.39
N LEU A 184 0.03 10.21 1.96
CA LEU A 184 -0.20 11.11 0.83
C LEU A 184 0.32 12.52 1.11
N PHE A 185 0.12 13.05 2.32
CA PHE A 185 0.62 14.34 2.72
C PHE A 185 2.16 14.37 2.76
N GLY A 186 2.77 13.34 3.36
CA GLY A 186 4.23 13.17 3.34
C GLY A 186 4.82 12.99 1.94
N GLU A 187 4.07 12.39 1.01
CA GLU A 187 4.44 12.29 -0.40
C GLU A 187 4.41 13.64 -1.11
N GLN A 188 3.35 14.41 -0.90
CA GLN A 188 3.22 15.75 -1.46
C GLN A 188 4.35 16.67 -0.99
N HIS A 189 4.63 16.70 0.31
CA HIS A 189 5.71 17.51 0.87
C HIS A 189 7.08 17.16 0.27
N ARG A 190 7.36 15.86 0.11
CA ARG A 190 8.63 15.42 -0.49
C ARG A 190 8.76 15.84 -1.94
N ARG A 191 7.70 15.69 -2.74
CA ARG A 191 7.70 16.14 -4.15
C ARG A 191 7.88 17.64 -4.26
N GLN A 192 7.24 18.42 -3.39
CA GLN A 192 7.43 19.87 -3.34
C GLN A 192 8.87 20.23 -2.97
N ALA A 193 9.45 19.60 -1.95
CA ALA A 193 10.84 19.83 -1.55
C ALA A 193 11.83 19.46 -2.67
N ALA A 194 11.64 18.32 -3.35
CA ALA A 194 12.46 17.90 -4.47
C ALA A 194 12.34 18.87 -5.66
N HIS A 195 11.13 19.37 -5.93
CA HIS A 195 10.92 20.37 -6.98
C HIS A 195 11.63 21.69 -6.66
N LEU A 196 11.53 22.17 -5.42
CA LEU A 196 12.25 23.37 -4.97
C LEU A 196 13.77 23.17 -5.06
N ALA A 197 14.29 22.02 -4.64
CA ALA A 197 15.71 21.70 -4.77
C ALA A 197 16.17 21.65 -6.23
N ALA A 198 15.35 21.15 -7.16
CA ALA A 198 15.69 21.15 -8.59
C ALA A 198 15.64 22.55 -9.22
N VAL A 199 14.74 23.43 -8.76
CA VAL A 199 14.58 24.79 -9.28
C VAL A 199 15.62 25.76 -8.71
N PHE A 200 16.01 25.57 -7.45
CA PHE A 200 16.89 26.49 -6.72
C PHE A 200 18.27 25.91 -6.35
N GLY A 201 18.52 24.63 -6.65
CA GLY A 201 19.76 23.93 -6.32
C GLY A 201 20.74 23.75 -7.48
N GLU A 202 20.53 24.39 -8.63
CA GLU A 202 21.54 24.53 -9.68
C GLU A 202 22.21 25.91 -9.59
N GLU A 203 23.02 26.12 -8.55
CA GLU A 203 24.15 27.06 -8.57
C GLU A 203 25.32 26.36 -7.86
N ASP A 204 26.15 25.63 -8.62
CA ASP A 204 27.55 25.33 -8.31
C ASP A 204 28.36 25.18 -9.62
#